data_AF-A0A7W3TA07-F1
#
_entry.id   AF-A0A7W3TA07-F1
#
_cell.length_a   1.000
_cell.length_b   1.000
_cell.length_c   1.000
_cell.angle_alpha   90.00
_cell.angle_beta   90.00
_cell.angle_gamma   90.00
#
_symmetry.space_group_name_H-M   'P 1'
#
loop_
_entity.id
_entity.type
_entity.pdbx_description
1 polymer ?
#
loop_
_entity_poly.entity_id
_entity_poly.type
_entity_poly.pdbx_seq_one_letter_code
_entity_poly.pdbx_strand_id
1 'polypeptide(L)'
;GSGAPGSGAEGADPVETTGPTIERRTGLTSWSVGELPKVVETRRGGQPVRAYPALADEGASVGVRLYDTETEAAEAMWAGTRRLVLLRLPSDPARFVTRKLDNTAKLALASSPHGDVQALLADCVSAAADRLIAAHGGPARDEAGFTKLFDAVRADITDLTLRVVGRVREVLTALQACERRLAGVRSPVLAPAVADVRDQLAWLTPTGFVTRHGVRRLPDLMRYLTAVDRRLQQMPHQAERDRARMAKVREMLAEYERLRARFPEGRPVPEAVREIRWMVEELRVSYFAHALGTAGPVSDKRILKAVAAATP
;
A
#
# COMPACT_ATOMS: atom_id res chain seq x y z
N GLY A 1 -34.42 -64.67 -0.22
CA GLY A 1 -35.11 -63.80 -1.18
C GLY A 1 -35.36 -62.46 -0.55
N SER A 2 -35.11 -61.40 -1.33
CA SER A 2 -35.48 -59.98 -1.13
C SER A 2 -34.75 -59.13 -0.08
N GLY A 3 -34.21 -58.01 -0.57
CA GLY A 3 -34.03 -56.77 0.20
C GLY A 3 -32.78 -55.94 -0.14
N ALA A 4 -32.76 -55.24 -1.27
CA ALA A 4 -31.96 -54.00 -1.42
C ALA A 4 -32.76 -52.82 -0.82
N PRO A 5 -32.11 -51.72 -0.40
CA PRO A 5 -31.86 -50.56 -1.28
C PRO A 5 -30.46 -49.94 -1.01
N GLY A 6 -29.89 -48.99 -1.74
CA GLY A 6 -30.35 -48.07 -2.77
C GLY A 6 -29.39 -46.88 -2.73
N SER A 7 -28.77 -46.59 -3.86
CA SER A 7 -27.77 -45.54 -4.10
C SER A 7 -28.32 -44.13 -3.92
N GLY A 8 -27.52 -43.25 -3.31
CA GLY A 8 -27.68 -41.80 -3.39
C GLY A 8 -26.33 -41.15 -3.73
N ALA A 9 -25.99 -41.10 -5.01
CA ALA A 9 -24.93 -40.23 -5.51
C ALA A 9 -25.58 -38.89 -5.87
N GLU A 10 -25.41 -37.88 -5.01
CA GLU A 10 -25.75 -36.49 -5.34
C GLU A 10 -24.92 -36.06 -6.55
N GLY A 11 -25.60 -35.87 -7.68
CA GLY A 11 -25.03 -35.27 -8.87
C GLY A 11 -24.74 -33.80 -8.58
N ALA A 12 -23.47 -33.41 -8.74
CA ALA A 12 -23.12 -32.01 -8.88
C ALA A 12 -23.72 -31.48 -10.19
N ASP A 13 -24.58 -30.46 -10.09
CA ASP A 13 -25.18 -29.81 -11.26
C ASP A 13 -24.09 -29.35 -12.25
N PRO A 14 -24.28 -29.57 -13.57
CA PRO A 14 -23.32 -29.15 -14.58
C PRO A 14 -23.23 -27.61 -14.63
N VAL A 15 -21.99 -27.11 -14.56
CA VAL A 15 -21.68 -25.68 -14.72
C VAL A 15 -21.74 -25.34 -16.21
N GLU A 16 -22.80 -24.66 -16.63
CA GLU A 16 -22.95 -24.19 -18.01
C GLU A 16 -22.19 -22.85 -18.18
N THR A 17 -21.04 -22.90 -18.85
CA THR A 17 -20.19 -21.72 -19.05
C THR A 17 -20.62 -20.96 -20.31
N THR A 18 -21.32 -19.83 -20.13
CA THR A 18 -21.72 -18.93 -21.23
C THR A 18 -20.81 -17.69 -21.22
N GLY A 19 -19.62 -17.80 -21.81
CA GLY A 19 -18.62 -16.71 -21.88
C GLY A 19 -17.22 -17.25 -22.24
N PRO A 20 -16.22 -16.38 -22.54
CA PRO A 20 -14.86 -16.82 -22.75
C PRO A 20 -14.32 -17.51 -21.48
N THR A 21 -13.90 -18.76 -21.60
CA THR A 21 -13.28 -19.52 -20.51
C THR A 21 -11.88 -18.96 -20.24
N ILE A 22 -11.71 -18.24 -19.14
CA ILE A 22 -10.37 -17.83 -18.67
C ILE A 22 -9.73 -19.00 -17.94
N GLU A 23 -8.76 -19.63 -18.58
CA GLU A 23 -7.92 -20.64 -17.94
C GLU A 23 -7.07 -20.00 -16.84
N ARG A 24 -7.10 -20.59 -15.64
CA ARG A 24 -6.12 -20.25 -14.60
C ARG A 24 -4.75 -20.66 -15.10
N ARG A 25 -3.81 -19.71 -15.03
CA ARG A 25 -2.39 -19.93 -15.37
C ARG A 25 -1.52 -19.53 -14.21
N THR A 26 -0.35 -20.12 -14.11
CA THR A 26 0.68 -19.84 -13.10
C THR A 26 2.05 -19.84 -13.77
N GLY A 27 3.07 -19.32 -13.11
CA GLY A 27 4.45 -19.44 -13.61
C GLY A 27 4.81 -18.50 -14.77
N LEU A 28 3.99 -17.49 -15.05
CA LEU A 28 4.24 -16.57 -16.16
C LEU A 28 5.38 -15.60 -15.84
N THR A 29 6.32 -15.48 -16.75
CA THR A 29 7.41 -14.47 -16.73
C THR A 29 7.33 -13.51 -17.92
N SER A 30 6.37 -13.74 -18.82
CA SER A 30 6.01 -12.92 -19.96
C SER A 30 4.49 -12.87 -20.11
N TRP A 31 3.99 -11.87 -20.85
CA TRP A 31 2.59 -11.86 -21.23
C TRP A 31 2.32 -12.96 -22.26
N SER A 32 1.44 -13.91 -21.94
CA SER A 32 1.05 -15.01 -22.84
C SER A 32 -0.39 -15.46 -22.61
N VAL A 33 -1.21 -14.58 -22.02
CA VAL A 33 -2.56 -14.89 -21.52
C VAL A 33 -3.66 -14.34 -22.43
N GLY A 34 -3.31 -13.78 -23.60
CA GLY A 34 -4.25 -13.10 -24.47
C GLY A 34 -4.82 -11.83 -23.84
N GLU A 35 -6.07 -11.51 -24.16
CA GLU A 35 -6.80 -10.41 -23.53
C GLU A 35 -7.49 -10.90 -22.24
N LEU A 36 -7.31 -10.14 -21.15
CA LEU A 36 -7.99 -10.36 -19.88
C LEU A 36 -9.26 -9.47 -19.82
N PRO A 37 -10.46 -10.04 -19.97
CA PRO A 37 -11.69 -9.26 -19.93
C PRO A 37 -11.91 -8.64 -18.55
N LYS A 38 -12.72 -7.57 -18.51
CA LYS A 38 -13.03 -6.89 -17.24
C LYS A 38 -13.88 -7.70 -16.29
N VAL A 39 -14.77 -8.49 -16.85
CA VAL A 39 -15.70 -9.35 -16.14
C VAL A 39 -15.93 -10.58 -16.99
N VAL A 40 -16.07 -11.72 -16.33
CA VAL A 40 -16.56 -12.95 -16.93
C VAL A 40 -17.84 -13.30 -16.19
N GLU A 41 -18.90 -13.58 -16.94
CA GLU A 41 -20.17 -14.06 -16.39
C GLU A 41 -20.25 -15.57 -16.63
N THR A 42 -20.55 -16.33 -15.59
CA THR A 42 -20.82 -17.77 -15.68
C THR A 42 -22.17 -18.06 -15.03
N ARG A 43 -22.85 -19.13 -15.42
CA ARG A 43 -24.11 -19.53 -14.77
C ARG A 43 -23.84 -20.70 -13.84
N ARG A 44 -24.28 -20.57 -12.58
CA ARG A 44 -24.25 -21.67 -11.60
C ARG A 44 -25.66 -21.85 -11.04
N GLY A 45 -26.26 -23.02 -11.26
CA GLY A 45 -27.66 -23.27 -10.88
C GLY A 45 -28.65 -22.29 -11.51
N GLY A 46 -28.40 -21.83 -12.74
CA GLY A 46 -29.22 -20.83 -13.44
C GLY A 46 -29.03 -19.37 -13.01
N GLN A 47 -28.27 -19.09 -11.94
CA GLN A 47 -27.97 -17.72 -11.52
C GLN A 47 -26.67 -17.20 -12.15
N PRO A 48 -26.63 -15.94 -12.64
CA PRO A 48 -25.42 -15.33 -13.16
C PRO A 48 -24.43 -15.02 -12.02
N VAL A 49 -23.22 -15.58 -12.13
CA VAL A 49 -22.09 -15.34 -11.24
C VAL A 49 -21.05 -14.54 -12.01
N ARG A 50 -20.74 -13.34 -11.52
CA ARG A 50 -19.69 -12.47 -12.07
C ARG A 50 -18.37 -12.79 -11.39
N ALA A 51 -17.32 -12.92 -12.20
CA ALA A 51 -15.95 -13.05 -11.75
C ALA A 51 -15.07 -12.00 -12.45
N TYR A 52 -14.03 -11.55 -11.79
CA TYR A 52 -13.14 -10.49 -12.28
C TYR A 52 -11.73 -11.07 -12.48
N PRO A 53 -11.32 -11.39 -13.72
CA PRO A 53 -9.97 -11.86 -13.99
C PRO A 53 -8.92 -10.79 -13.73
N ALA A 54 -7.82 -11.18 -13.13
CA ALA A 54 -6.65 -10.34 -12.96
C ALA A 54 -5.36 -11.16 -12.91
N LEU A 55 -4.25 -10.48 -13.21
CA LEU A 55 -2.93 -10.99 -12.92
C LEU A 55 -2.75 -11.10 -11.40
N ALA A 56 -2.06 -12.14 -10.94
CA ALA A 56 -1.74 -12.36 -9.54
C ALA A 56 -0.22 -12.45 -9.36
N ASP A 57 0.34 -11.68 -8.43
CA ASP A 57 1.76 -11.79 -8.06
C ASP A 57 2.00 -13.13 -7.32
N GLU A 58 2.91 -13.95 -7.84
CA GLU A 58 3.34 -15.24 -7.25
C GLU A 58 4.78 -15.18 -6.72
N GLY A 59 5.38 -13.98 -6.65
CA GLY A 59 6.73 -13.74 -6.20
C GLY A 59 7.77 -13.94 -7.30
N ALA A 60 7.99 -15.18 -7.74
CA ALA A 60 8.93 -15.49 -8.82
C ALA A 60 8.29 -15.48 -10.21
N SER A 61 6.97 -15.39 -10.27
CA SER A 61 6.14 -15.43 -11.47
C SER A 61 4.85 -14.63 -11.29
N VAL A 62 4.02 -14.65 -12.33
CA VAL A 62 2.66 -14.13 -12.32
C VAL A 62 1.68 -15.23 -12.73
N GLY A 63 0.51 -15.24 -12.12
CA GLY A 63 -0.61 -16.10 -12.52
C GLY A 63 -1.80 -15.32 -13.02
N VAL A 64 -2.83 -16.02 -13.50
CA VAL A 64 -4.16 -15.47 -13.79
C VAL A 64 -5.16 -16.08 -12.83
N ARG A 65 -5.87 -15.23 -12.08
CA ARG A 65 -6.87 -15.64 -11.10
C ARG A 65 -8.18 -14.89 -11.32
N LEU A 66 -9.27 -15.51 -10.84
CA LEU A 66 -10.59 -14.91 -10.81
C LEU A 66 -10.86 -14.43 -9.38
N TYR A 67 -11.35 -13.21 -9.25
CA TYR A 67 -11.71 -12.57 -7.98
C TYR A 67 -13.22 -12.32 -7.92
N ASP A 68 -13.74 -12.22 -6.70
CA ASP A 68 -15.18 -12.03 -6.46
C ASP A 68 -15.61 -10.57 -6.64
N THR A 69 -14.68 -9.62 -6.45
CA THR A 69 -14.97 -8.19 -6.56
C THR A 69 -14.02 -7.49 -7.53
N GLU A 70 -14.52 -6.40 -8.14
CA GLU A 70 -13.72 -5.56 -9.04
C GLU A 70 -12.52 -4.93 -8.30
N THR A 71 -12.69 -4.55 -7.03
CA THR A 71 -11.63 -3.94 -6.23
C THR A 71 -10.48 -4.92 -5.95
N GLU A 72 -10.80 -6.17 -5.59
CA GLU A 72 -9.79 -7.23 -5.42
C GLU A 72 -9.05 -7.52 -6.72
N ALA A 73 -9.77 -7.65 -7.83
CA ALA A 73 -9.15 -7.83 -9.13
C ALA A 73 -8.28 -6.64 -9.50
N ALA A 74 -8.69 -5.39 -9.22
CA ALA A 74 -7.88 -4.21 -9.53
C ALA A 74 -6.57 -4.16 -8.75
N GLU A 75 -6.58 -4.46 -7.44
CA GLU A 75 -5.34 -4.51 -6.64
C GLU A 75 -4.43 -5.67 -7.06
N ALA A 76 -5.00 -6.85 -7.31
CA ALA A 76 -4.27 -7.98 -7.83
C ALA A 76 -3.64 -7.66 -9.19
N MET A 77 -4.43 -7.10 -10.11
CA MET A 77 -4.00 -6.73 -11.46
C MET A 77 -2.83 -5.75 -11.40
N TRP A 78 -2.89 -4.80 -10.48
CA TRP A 78 -1.81 -3.86 -10.23
C TRP A 78 -0.53 -4.57 -9.77
N ALA A 79 -0.62 -5.38 -8.72
CA ALA A 79 0.51 -6.12 -8.18
C ALA A 79 1.12 -7.10 -9.21
N GLY A 80 0.28 -7.85 -9.92
CA GLY A 80 0.69 -8.78 -10.97
C GLY A 80 1.33 -8.07 -12.16
N THR A 81 0.80 -6.91 -12.59
CA THR A 81 1.43 -6.12 -13.65
C THR A 81 2.80 -5.60 -13.22
N ARG A 82 2.91 -5.05 -12.00
CA ARG A 82 4.19 -4.63 -11.43
C ARG A 82 5.19 -5.79 -11.43
N ARG A 83 4.78 -6.97 -10.93
CA ARG A 83 5.64 -8.17 -10.92
C ARG A 83 6.12 -8.53 -12.32
N LEU A 84 5.21 -8.60 -13.29
CA LEU A 84 5.54 -8.99 -14.66
C LEU A 84 6.51 -8.00 -15.32
N VAL A 85 6.31 -6.69 -15.10
CA VAL A 85 7.24 -5.65 -15.55
C VAL A 85 8.62 -5.87 -14.94
N LEU A 86 8.70 -6.07 -13.63
CA LEU A 86 9.97 -6.24 -12.92
C LEU A 86 10.72 -7.52 -13.34
N LEU A 87 10.01 -8.63 -13.54
CA LEU A 87 10.59 -9.90 -14.02
C LEU A 87 11.17 -9.77 -15.45
N ARG A 88 10.60 -8.89 -16.27
CA ARG A 88 10.99 -8.67 -17.67
C ARG A 88 12.13 -7.67 -17.84
N LEU A 89 12.54 -6.96 -16.79
CA LEU A 89 13.64 -6.00 -16.89
C LEU A 89 14.96 -6.74 -17.20
N PRO A 90 15.76 -6.26 -18.17
CA PRO A 90 17.02 -6.93 -18.55
C PRO A 90 18.09 -6.83 -17.46
N SER A 91 17.95 -5.90 -16.52
CA SER A 91 18.87 -5.68 -15.42
C SER A 91 18.13 -5.18 -14.19
N ASP A 92 18.56 -5.63 -13.01
CA ASP A 92 18.00 -5.19 -11.73
C ASP A 92 18.36 -3.73 -11.42
N PRO A 93 17.37 -2.80 -11.37
CA PRO A 93 17.62 -1.41 -11.03
C PRO A 93 18.17 -1.23 -9.61
N ALA A 94 17.82 -2.09 -8.65
CA ALA A 94 18.34 -2.01 -7.28
C ALA A 94 19.86 -2.22 -7.24
N ARG A 95 20.38 -3.19 -8.02
CA ARG A 95 21.83 -3.41 -8.17
C ARG A 95 22.52 -2.24 -8.85
N PHE A 96 21.89 -1.61 -9.84
CA PHE A 96 22.46 -0.42 -10.49
C PHE A 96 22.54 0.76 -9.51
N VAL A 97 21.45 1.03 -8.78
CA VAL A 97 21.41 2.09 -7.77
C VAL A 97 22.45 1.84 -6.67
N THR A 98 22.55 0.61 -6.16
CA THR A 98 23.55 0.23 -5.13
C THR A 98 24.98 0.61 -5.54
N ARG A 99 25.33 0.44 -6.81
CA ARG A 99 26.67 0.79 -7.35
C ARG A 99 26.92 2.31 -7.41
N LYS A 100 25.86 3.12 -7.52
CA LYS A 100 25.93 4.59 -7.52
C LYS A 100 25.89 5.22 -6.12
N LEU A 101 25.54 4.45 -5.08
CA LEU A 101 25.51 4.97 -3.71
C LEU A 101 26.93 5.08 -3.13
N ASP A 102 27.23 6.25 -2.56
CA ASP A 102 28.41 6.45 -1.72
C ASP A 102 28.26 5.71 -0.36
N ASN A 103 29.36 5.61 0.39
CA ASN A 103 29.37 4.88 1.67
C ASN A 103 28.46 5.54 2.71
N THR A 104 28.35 6.86 2.72
CA THR A 104 27.46 7.61 3.61
C THR A 104 25.99 7.27 3.33
N ALA A 105 25.61 7.15 2.07
CA ALA A 105 24.27 6.76 1.65
C ALA A 105 23.97 5.30 2.04
N LYS A 106 24.92 4.39 1.85
CA LYS A 106 24.77 2.99 2.26
C LYS A 106 24.58 2.86 3.77
N LEU A 107 25.37 3.59 4.57
CA LEU A 107 25.22 3.62 6.02
C LEU A 107 23.86 4.18 6.46
N ALA A 108 23.41 5.27 5.84
CA ALA A 108 22.10 5.85 6.14
C ALA A 108 20.93 4.86 5.86
N LEU A 109 21.03 4.08 4.78
CA LEU A 109 20.04 3.04 4.45
C LEU A 109 20.13 1.82 5.38
N ALA A 110 21.34 1.45 5.82
CA ALA A 110 21.55 0.34 6.76
C ALA A 110 20.94 0.61 8.14
N SER A 111 20.78 1.89 8.51
CA SER A 111 20.05 2.32 9.71
C SER A 111 18.52 2.35 9.52
N SER A 112 17.99 1.72 8.47
CA SER A 112 16.55 1.49 8.32
C SER A 112 16.04 0.59 9.46
N PRO A 113 14.89 0.90 10.08
CA PRO A 113 14.32 0.08 11.16
C PRO A 113 14.09 -1.39 10.78
N HIS A 114 13.98 -1.67 9.48
CA HIS A 114 13.68 -3.00 8.94
C HIS A 114 14.94 -3.80 8.54
N GLY A 115 16.14 -3.22 8.73
CA GLY A 115 17.44 -3.91 8.69
C GLY A 115 17.97 -4.37 7.33
N ASP A 116 17.12 -4.51 6.30
CA ASP A 116 17.54 -5.00 4.98
C ASP A 116 17.57 -3.88 3.93
N VAL A 117 18.79 -3.45 3.57
CA VAL A 117 19.02 -2.45 2.51
C VAL A 117 18.56 -2.96 1.15
N GLN A 118 18.74 -4.25 0.85
CA GLN A 118 18.31 -4.81 -0.44
C GLN A 118 16.79 -4.83 -0.53
N ALA A 119 16.09 -5.22 0.53
CA ALA A 119 14.63 -5.14 0.59
C ALA A 119 14.12 -3.70 0.43
N LEU A 120 14.77 -2.72 1.07
CA LEU A 120 14.39 -1.31 0.93
C LEU A 120 14.61 -0.80 -0.50
N LEU A 121 15.71 -1.18 -1.16
CA LEU A 121 15.96 -0.82 -2.55
C LEU A 121 14.95 -1.51 -3.49
N ALA A 122 14.61 -2.77 -3.26
CA ALA A 122 13.57 -3.47 -3.99
C ALA A 122 12.18 -2.81 -3.80
N ASP A 123 11.88 -2.32 -2.60
CA ASP A 123 10.68 -1.52 -2.33
C ASP A 123 10.69 -0.19 -3.09
N CYS A 124 11.84 0.50 -3.18
CA CYS A 124 11.99 1.70 -3.99
C CYS A 124 11.76 1.44 -5.49
N VAL A 125 12.27 0.31 -6.01
CA VAL A 125 12.05 -0.12 -7.40
C VAL A 125 10.57 -0.42 -7.64
N SER A 126 9.93 -1.14 -6.72
CA SER A 126 8.50 -1.46 -6.79
C SER A 126 7.63 -0.21 -6.82
N ALA A 127 7.90 0.75 -5.93
CA ALA A 127 7.20 2.02 -5.89
C ALA A 127 7.44 2.89 -7.14
N ALA A 128 8.66 2.89 -7.68
CA ALA A 128 8.98 3.56 -8.93
C ALA A 128 8.21 2.94 -10.11
N ALA A 129 8.13 1.61 -10.18
CA ALA A 129 7.35 0.90 -11.18
C ALA A 129 5.87 1.27 -11.08
N ASP A 130 5.27 1.26 -9.89
CA ASP A 130 3.88 1.69 -9.69
C ASP A 130 3.63 3.12 -10.17
N ARG A 131 4.56 4.03 -9.86
CA ARG A 131 4.44 5.44 -10.27
C ARG A 131 4.45 5.61 -11.79
N LEU A 132 5.28 4.83 -12.49
CA LEU A 132 5.37 4.84 -13.96
C LEU A 132 4.17 4.14 -14.58
N ILE A 133 3.75 2.99 -14.04
CA ILE A 133 2.52 2.31 -14.48
C ILE A 133 1.33 3.26 -14.40
N ALA A 134 1.16 3.95 -13.28
CA ALA A 134 0.12 4.96 -13.12
C ALA A 134 0.24 6.12 -14.14
N ALA A 135 1.47 6.58 -14.43
CA ALA A 135 1.72 7.66 -15.38
C ALA A 135 1.36 7.30 -16.83
N HIS A 136 1.39 6.00 -17.16
CA HIS A 136 1.10 5.49 -18.50
C HIS A 136 -0.27 4.83 -18.65
N GLY A 137 -1.23 5.18 -17.77
CA GLY A 137 -2.62 4.75 -17.89
C GLY A 137 -3.01 3.53 -17.06
N GLY A 138 -2.10 2.99 -16.26
CA GLY A 138 -2.36 1.89 -15.34
C GLY A 138 -2.10 0.50 -15.93
N PRO A 139 -2.54 -0.57 -15.23
CA PRO A 139 -2.33 -1.95 -15.65
C PRO A 139 -2.94 -2.27 -17.03
N ALA A 140 -2.13 -2.87 -17.90
CA ALA A 140 -2.56 -3.32 -19.22
C ALA A 140 -3.38 -4.61 -19.14
N ARG A 141 -4.33 -4.81 -20.07
CA ARG A 141 -5.19 -6.02 -20.11
C ARG A 141 -4.96 -6.92 -21.33
N ASP A 142 -4.04 -6.55 -22.20
CA ASP A 142 -3.65 -7.32 -23.37
C ASP A 142 -2.14 -7.21 -23.60
N GLU A 143 -1.63 -8.00 -24.55
CA GLU A 143 -0.20 -8.07 -24.84
C GLU A 143 0.34 -6.77 -25.44
N ALA A 144 -0.43 -6.15 -26.33
CA ALA A 144 -0.03 -4.91 -27.00
C ALA A 144 0.08 -3.76 -25.99
N GLY A 145 -0.91 -3.61 -25.12
CA GLY A 145 -0.91 -2.65 -24.03
C GLY A 145 0.21 -2.92 -23.03
N PHE A 146 0.45 -4.18 -22.68
CA PHE A 146 1.55 -4.55 -21.78
C PHE A 146 2.91 -4.21 -22.39
N THR A 147 3.11 -4.51 -23.67
CA THR A 147 4.37 -4.22 -24.37
C THR A 147 4.65 -2.71 -24.39
N LYS A 148 3.65 -1.90 -24.75
CA LYS A 148 3.75 -0.44 -24.71
C LYS A 148 4.05 0.09 -23.30
N LEU A 149 3.35 -0.43 -22.30
CA LEU A 149 3.56 -0.08 -20.88
C LEU A 149 4.98 -0.44 -20.43
N PHE A 150 5.43 -1.66 -20.75
CA PHE A 150 6.76 -2.15 -20.38
C PHE A 150 7.87 -1.30 -20.98
N ASP A 151 7.79 -0.94 -22.26
CA ASP A 151 8.81 -0.10 -22.91
C ASP A 151 8.90 1.28 -22.26
N ALA A 152 7.75 1.88 -21.92
CA ALA A 152 7.71 3.16 -21.23
C ALA A 152 8.29 3.06 -19.81
N VAL A 153 7.91 2.05 -19.03
CA VAL A 153 8.46 1.85 -17.68
C VAL A 153 9.96 1.56 -17.73
N ARG A 154 10.41 0.69 -18.63
CA ARG A 154 11.81 0.30 -18.79
C ARG A 154 12.72 1.50 -19.08
N ALA A 155 12.25 2.47 -19.84
CA ALA A 155 13.01 3.67 -20.17
C ALA A 155 13.37 4.50 -18.92
N ASP A 156 12.43 4.63 -17.97
CA ASP A 156 12.53 5.59 -16.87
C ASP A 156 12.76 4.97 -15.49
N ILE A 157 12.61 3.64 -15.34
CA ILE A 157 12.60 2.97 -14.04
C ILE A 157 13.87 3.22 -13.23
N THR A 158 15.04 3.20 -13.86
CA THR A 158 16.33 3.37 -13.19
C THR A 158 16.47 4.79 -12.62
N ASP A 159 16.17 5.81 -13.42
CA ASP A 159 16.30 7.21 -13.01
C ASP A 159 15.25 7.60 -11.98
N LEU A 160 14.02 7.09 -12.11
CA LEU A 160 13.01 7.28 -11.07
C LEU A 160 13.41 6.57 -9.77
N THR A 161 13.95 5.36 -9.84
CA THR A 161 14.41 4.64 -8.63
C THR A 161 15.49 5.43 -7.90
N LEU A 162 16.47 6.02 -8.61
CA LEU A 162 17.49 6.88 -8.00
C LEU A 162 16.88 8.07 -7.24
N ARG A 163 15.88 8.74 -7.84
CA ARG A 163 15.17 9.85 -7.21
C ARG A 163 14.38 9.39 -5.98
N VAL A 164 13.70 8.25 -6.07
CA VAL A 164 12.96 7.65 -4.95
C VAL A 164 13.90 7.34 -3.78
N VAL A 165 15.04 6.70 -4.04
CA VAL A 165 16.05 6.40 -3.01
C VAL A 165 16.57 7.67 -2.35
N GLY A 166 16.79 8.75 -3.11
CA GLY A 166 17.14 10.06 -2.55
C GLY A 166 16.12 10.56 -1.53
N ARG A 167 14.82 10.51 -1.87
CA ARG A 167 13.74 10.91 -0.96
C ARG A 167 13.59 9.98 0.24
N VAL A 168 13.76 8.68 0.05
CA VAL A 168 13.72 7.70 1.15
C VAL A 168 14.85 7.96 2.16
N ARG A 169 16.03 8.37 1.70
CA ARG A 169 17.12 8.78 2.61
C ARG A 169 16.75 9.99 3.47
N GLU A 170 16.07 10.98 2.88
CA GLU A 170 15.54 12.13 3.64
C GLU A 170 14.56 11.65 4.72
N VAL A 171 13.62 10.76 4.36
CA VAL A 171 12.62 10.17 5.27
C VAL A 171 13.28 9.42 6.42
N LEU A 172 14.25 8.55 6.13
CA LEU A 172 14.96 7.78 7.15
C LEU A 172 15.78 8.69 8.08
N THR A 173 16.37 9.77 7.56
CA THR A 173 17.09 10.74 8.38
C THR A 173 16.16 11.44 9.38
N ALA A 174 14.97 11.86 8.92
CA ALA A 174 13.96 12.46 9.79
C ALA A 174 13.41 11.46 10.82
N LEU A 175 13.20 10.20 10.42
CA LEU A 175 12.77 9.14 11.32
C LEU A 175 13.80 8.91 12.45
N GLN A 176 15.08 8.77 12.12
CA GLN A 176 16.14 8.58 13.12
C GLN A 176 16.24 9.77 14.09
N ALA A 177 16.00 11.00 13.62
CA ALA A 177 15.94 12.17 14.50
C ALA A 177 14.78 12.05 15.50
N CYS A 178 13.60 11.63 15.04
CA CYS A 178 12.44 11.37 15.90
C CYS A 178 12.74 10.26 16.92
N GLU A 179 13.30 9.13 16.49
CA GLU A 179 13.62 8.00 17.36
C GLU A 179 14.65 8.36 18.44
N ARG A 180 15.74 9.05 18.08
CA ARG A 180 16.74 9.53 19.04
C ARG A 180 16.11 10.46 20.07
N ARG A 181 15.24 11.38 19.64
CA ARG A 181 14.57 12.31 20.55
C ARG A 181 13.58 11.58 21.46
N LEU A 182 12.80 10.67 20.90
CA LEU A 182 11.84 9.84 21.62
C LEU A 182 12.52 9.00 22.72
N ALA A 183 13.70 8.45 22.44
CA ALA A 183 14.51 7.72 23.43
C ALA A 183 14.99 8.60 24.60
N GLY A 184 15.10 9.91 24.38
CA GLY A 184 15.43 10.89 25.42
C GLY A 184 14.27 11.26 26.35
N VAL A 185 13.02 10.96 25.98
CA VAL A 185 11.83 11.30 26.79
C VAL A 185 11.61 10.24 27.88
N ARG A 186 11.94 10.58 29.13
CA ARG A 186 11.91 9.62 30.27
C ARG A 186 10.78 9.87 31.29
N SER A 187 10.03 10.95 31.17
CA SER A 187 8.98 11.29 32.15
C SER A 187 7.83 10.29 32.12
N PRO A 188 7.45 9.65 33.26
CA PRO A 188 6.30 8.75 33.32
C PRO A 188 4.97 9.40 32.91
N VAL A 189 4.81 10.69 33.19
CA VAL A 189 3.63 11.48 32.82
C VAL A 189 3.45 11.56 31.29
N LEU A 190 4.55 11.44 30.53
CA LEU A 190 4.56 11.47 29.08
C LEU A 190 4.46 10.07 28.44
N ALA A 191 4.43 9.00 29.23
CA ALA A 191 4.39 7.63 28.70
C ALA A 191 3.26 7.40 27.68
N PRO A 192 2.02 7.90 27.87
CA PRO A 192 0.97 7.77 26.86
C PRO A 192 1.28 8.47 25.53
N ALA A 193 1.92 9.64 25.59
CA ALA A 193 2.29 10.41 24.41
C ALA A 193 3.48 9.78 23.67
N VAL A 194 4.44 9.23 24.42
CA VAL A 194 5.55 8.43 23.88
C VAL A 194 5.02 7.20 23.14
N ALA A 195 4.05 6.47 23.72
CA ALA A 195 3.41 5.34 23.06
C ALA A 195 2.70 5.76 21.76
N ASP A 196 1.91 6.84 21.81
CA ASP A 196 1.22 7.36 20.62
C ASP A 196 2.19 7.77 19.50
N VAL A 197 3.34 8.36 19.83
CA VAL A 197 4.39 8.66 18.84
C VAL A 197 5.00 7.39 18.25
N ARG A 198 5.24 6.35 19.06
CA ARG A 198 5.75 5.05 18.54
C ARG A 198 4.76 4.44 17.54
N ASP A 199 3.49 4.43 17.86
CA ASP A 199 2.44 3.91 16.98
C ASP A 199 2.37 4.72 15.67
N GLN A 200 2.50 6.04 15.77
CA GLN A 200 2.54 6.91 14.60
C GLN A 200 3.77 6.63 13.71
N LEU A 201 4.97 6.54 14.29
CA LEU A 201 6.19 6.23 13.53
C LEU A 201 6.10 4.85 12.85
N ALA A 202 5.61 3.83 13.56
CA ALA A 202 5.41 2.49 13.00
C ALA A 202 4.43 2.49 11.82
N TRP A 203 3.38 3.33 11.86
CA TRP A 203 2.43 3.46 10.76
C TRP A 203 2.98 4.27 9.58
N LEU A 204 3.78 5.30 9.83
CA LEU A 204 4.41 6.12 8.79
C LEU A 204 5.49 5.34 8.01
N THR A 205 6.27 4.50 8.70
CA THR A 205 7.37 3.76 8.10
C THR A 205 7.33 2.25 8.41
N PRO A 206 6.25 1.53 8.02
CA PRO A 206 6.19 0.07 8.08
C PRO A 206 7.19 -0.56 7.10
N THR A 207 7.40 -1.87 7.18
CA THR A 207 8.12 -2.60 6.13
C THR A 207 7.41 -2.39 4.79
N GLY A 208 8.15 -2.06 3.73
CA GLY A 208 7.56 -1.80 2.41
C GLY A 208 6.83 -0.46 2.29
N PHE A 209 7.11 0.52 3.18
CA PHE A 209 6.36 1.79 3.21
C PHE A 209 6.41 2.58 1.90
N VAL A 210 7.46 2.42 1.09
CA VAL A 210 7.65 3.20 -0.14
C VAL A 210 6.62 2.77 -1.17
N THR A 211 6.44 1.47 -1.38
CA THR A 211 5.38 0.93 -2.24
C THR A 211 4.01 1.12 -1.59
N ARG A 212 3.88 0.82 -0.29
CA ARG A 212 2.60 0.89 0.43
C ARG A 212 1.96 2.27 0.37
N HIS A 213 2.73 3.32 0.60
CA HIS A 213 2.22 4.70 0.61
C HIS A 213 2.33 5.36 -0.78
N GLY A 214 3.19 4.82 -1.64
CA GLY A 214 3.44 5.32 -2.98
C GLY A 214 4.37 6.54 -3.01
N VAL A 215 5.10 6.69 -4.13
CA VAL A 215 6.12 7.74 -4.33
C VAL A 215 5.58 9.15 -4.11
N ARG A 216 4.30 9.41 -4.43
CA ARG A 216 3.66 10.72 -4.27
C ARG A 216 3.56 11.17 -2.82
N ARG A 217 3.56 10.24 -1.86
CA ARG A 217 3.44 10.52 -0.43
C ARG A 217 4.78 10.71 0.28
N LEU A 218 5.92 10.47 -0.36
CA LEU A 218 7.23 10.67 0.28
C LEU A 218 7.43 12.10 0.83
N PRO A 219 7.03 13.18 0.12
CA PRO A 219 7.06 14.53 0.69
C PRO A 219 6.13 14.71 1.89
N ASP A 220 4.96 14.06 1.90
CA ASP A 220 4.05 14.07 3.04
C ASP A 220 4.66 13.36 4.26
N LEU A 221 5.29 12.20 4.06
CA LEU A 221 6.00 11.48 5.13
C LEU A 221 7.09 12.35 5.77
N MET A 222 7.86 13.08 4.96
CA MET A 222 8.84 14.05 5.46
C MET A 222 8.20 15.12 6.35
N ARG A 223 7.07 15.69 5.90
CA ARG A 223 6.33 16.71 6.65
C ARG A 223 5.76 16.14 7.96
N TYR A 224 5.21 14.92 7.94
CA TYR A 224 4.70 14.25 9.13
C TYR A 224 5.80 13.93 10.14
N LEU A 225 6.94 13.40 9.70
CA LEU A 225 8.09 13.16 10.59
C LEU A 225 8.64 14.46 11.17
N THR A 226 8.68 15.54 10.39
CA THR A 226 9.06 16.87 10.91
C THR A 226 8.06 17.36 11.96
N ALA A 227 6.76 17.10 11.79
CA ALA A 227 5.74 17.42 12.78
C ALA A 227 5.90 16.59 14.07
N VAL A 228 6.26 15.30 13.95
CA VAL A 228 6.57 14.43 15.09
C VAL A 228 7.79 14.96 15.85
N ASP A 229 8.88 15.32 15.17
CA ASP A 229 10.06 15.88 15.82
C ASP A 229 9.72 17.17 16.59
N ARG A 230 8.94 18.08 15.99
CA ARG A 230 8.44 19.30 16.66
C ARG A 230 7.58 18.99 17.88
N ARG A 231 6.67 18.01 17.78
CA ARG A 231 5.87 17.55 18.92
C ARG A 231 6.76 17.09 20.06
N LEU A 232 7.74 16.23 19.77
CA LEU A 232 8.66 15.68 20.75
C LEU A 232 9.54 16.75 21.41
N GLN A 233 9.91 17.82 20.69
CA GLN A 233 10.60 18.97 21.28
C GLN A 233 9.74 19.75 22.28
N GLN A 234 8.45 19.92 21.97
CA GLN A 234 7.54 20.76 22.76
C GLN A 234 6.87 20.01 23.92
N MET A 235 6.66 18.71 23.77
CA MET A 235 5.93 17.85 24.70
C MET A 235 6.39 17.95 26.16
N PRO A 236 7.71 17.99 26.50
CA PRO A 236 8.16 18.12 27.88
C PRO A 236 7.72 19.41 28.57
N HIS A 237 7.53 20.48 27.80
CA HIS A 237 7.14 21.80 28.32
C HIS A 237 5.63 22.05 28.24
N GLN A 238 4.88 21.20 27.53
CA GLN A 238 3.46 21.40 27.22
C GLN A 238 2.63 20.12 27.41
N ALA A 239 2.94 19.34 28.45
CA ALA A 239 2.38 18.00 28.67
C ALA A 239 0.84 17.95 28.67
N GLU A 240 0.17 18.87 29.37
CA GLU A 240 -1.30 18.92 29.42
C GLU A 240 -1.92 19.24 28.05
N ARG A 241 -1.31 20.18 27.32
CA ARG A 241 -1.75 20.56 25.97
C ARG A 241 -1.53 19.42 24.97
N ASP A 242 -0.40 18.73 25.07
CA ASP A 242 -0.13 17.52 24.27
C ASP A 242 -1.18 16.46 24.56
N ARG A 243 -1.46 16.17 25.84
CA ARG A 243 -2.45 15.17 26.25
C ARG A 243 -3.85 15.49 25.69
N ALA A 244 -4.29 16.74 25.78
CA ALA A 244 -5.59 17.16 25.24
C ALA A 244 -5.68 16.98 23.72
N ARG A 245 -4.64 17.38 22.97
CA ARG A 245 -4.57 17.23 21.50
C ARG A 245 -4.48 15.76 21.09
N MET A 246 -3.67 14.97 21.80
CA MET A 246 -3.54 13.53 21.59
C MET A 246 -4.88 12.82 21.80
N ALA A 247 -5.68 13.21 22.80
CA ALA A 247 -7.01 12.65 23.03
C ALA A 247 -7.92 12.84 21.82
N LYS A 248 -7.91 14.03 21.19
CA LYS A 248 -8.65 14.31 19.96
C LYS A 248 -8.18 13.48 18.77
N VAL A 249 -6.87 13.33 18.62
CA VAL A 249 -6.32 12.47 17.57
C VAL A 249 -6.73 11.00 17.76
N ARG A 250 -6.69 10.49 19.00
CA ARG A 250 -7.11 9.12 19.32
C ARG A 250 -8.59 8.90 19.08
N GLU A 251 -9.44 9.89 19.37
CA GLU A 251 -10.86 9.87 19.03
C GLU A 251 -11.04 9.67 17.51
N MET A 252 -10.34 10.44 16.68
CA MET A 252 -10.42 10.31 15.22
C MET A 252 -9.85 8.99 14.69
N LEU A 253 -8.77 8.47 15.29
CA LEU A 253 -8.25 7.14 14.97
C LEU A 253 -9.27 6.04 15.29
N ALA A 254 -9.97 6.13 16.44
CA ALA A 254 -10.98 5.16 16.82
C ALA A 254 -12.20 5.17 15.88
N GLU A 255 -12.59 6.34 15.36
CA GLU A 255 -13.62 6.43 14.32
C GLU A 255 -13.17 5.79 13.00
N TYR A 256 -11.93 6.05 12.58
CA TYR A 256 -11.34 5.41 11.41
C TYR A 256 -11.28 3.87 11.56
N GLU A 257 -10.81 3.35 12.69
CA GLU A 257 -10.72 1.90 12.91
C GLU A 257 -12.09 1.23 12.96
N ARG A 258 -13.10 1.87 13.57
CA ARG A 258 -14.50 1.38 13.52
C ARG A 258 -15.08 1.37 12.12
N LEU A 259 -14.73 2.34 11.28
CA LEU A 259 -15.09 2.31 9.86
C LEU A 259 -14.36 1.17 9.13
N ARG A 260 -13.04 1.04 9.31
CA ARG A 260 -12.24 0.00 8.67
C ARG A 260 -12.73 -1.40 9.01
N ALA A 261 -13.13 -1.64 10.26
CA ALA A 261 -13.63 -2.93 10.74
C ALA A 261 -14.98 -3.36 10.11
N ARG A 262 -15.67 -2.46 9.40
CA ARG A 262 -16.90 -2.80 8.64
C ARG A 262 -16.61 -3.46 7.30
N PHE A 263 -15.36 -3.44 6.84
CA PHE A 263 -14.92 -4.12 5.63
C PHE A 263 -14.33 -5.49 5.98
N PRO A 264 -14.58 -6.54 5.18
CA PRO A 264 -14.09 -7.89 5.48
C PRO A 264 -12.57 -7.94 5.62
N GLU A 265 -12.09 -8.67 6.63
CA GLU A 265 -10.66 -8.92 6.78
C GLU A 265 -10.09 -9.65 5.54
N GLY A 266 -8.86 -9.29 5.17
CA GLY A 266 -8.20 -9.84 3.99
C GLY A 266 -8.69 -9.26 2.66
N ARG A 267 -9.71 -8.39 2.65
CA ARG A 267 -10.16 -7.69 1.45
C ARG A 267 -9.57 -6.27 1.36
N PRO A 268 -9.40 -5.73 0.14
CA PRO A 268 -9.03 -4.34 -0.09
C PRO A 268 -9.93 -3.36 0.66
N VAL A 269 -9.33 -2.46 1.42
CA VAL A 269 -10.04 -1.31 2.01
C VAL A 269 -10.22 -0.25 0.92
N PRO A 270 -11.45 0.27 0.67
CA PRO A 270 -11.67 1.29 -0.35
C PRO A 270 -10.77 2.52 -0.17
N GLU A 271 -10.38 3.13 -1.29
CA GLU A 271 -9.45 4.27 -1.29
C GLU A 271 -9.97 5.44 -0.44
N ALA A 272 -11.27 5.75 -0.53
CA ALA A 272 -11.89 6.81 0.27
C ALA A 272 -11.73 6.58 1.78
N VAL A 273 -11.75 5.31 2.22
CA VAL A 273 -11.52 4.94 3.63
C VAL A 273 -10.04 5.08 3.98
N ARG A 274 -9.13 4.64 3.10
CA ARG A 274 -7.67 4.80 3.30
C ARG A 274 -7.26 6.26 3.43
N GLU A 275 -7.86 7.16 2.64
CA GLU A 275 -7.59 8.60 2.69
C GLU A 275 -7.97 9.25 4.03
N ILE A 276 -8.96 8.71 4.75
CA ILE A 276 -9.31 9.19 6.10
C ILE A 276 -8.14 9.03 7.08
N ARG A 277 -7.37 7.94 6.96
CA ARG A 277 -6.18 7.75 7.80
C ARG A 277 -5.13 8.83 7.54
N TRP A 278 -4.99 9.31 6.31
CA TRP A 278 -4.13 10.45 5.98
C TRP A 278 -4.67 11.77 6.52
N MET A 279 -5.99 11.97 6.53
CA MET A 279 -6.59 13.14 7.19
C MET A 279 -6.25 13.20 8.68
N VAL A 280 -6.08 12.06 9.36
CA VAL A 280 -5.62 12.04 10.75
C VAL A 280 -4.17 12.52 10.89
N GLU A 281 -3.28 12.19 9.96
CA GLU A 281 -1.91 12.74 9.97
C GLU A 281 -1.91 14.25 9.69
N GLU A 282 -2.78 14.73 8.81
CA GLU A 282 -2.97 16.17 8.62
C GLU A 282 -3.47 16.86 9.89
N LEU A 283 -4.39 16.23 10.64
CA LEU A 283 -4.85 16.73 11.93
C LEU A 283 -3.70 16.80 12.95
N ARG A 284 -2.83 15.78 12.98
CA ARG A 284 -1.62 15.79 13.82
C ARG A 284 -0.70 16.95 13.46
N VAL A 285 -0.48 17.24 12.18
CA VAL A 285 0.30 18.41 11.75
C VAL A 285 -0.34 19.71 12.24
N SER A 286 -1.66 19.86 12.03
CA SER A 286 -2.42 21.04 12.50
C SER A 286 -2.25 21.27 14.00
N TYR A 287 -2.33 20.22 14.81
CA TYR A 287 -2.26 20.32 16.26
C TYR A 287 -0.85 20.52 16.82
N PHE A 288 0.14 19.83 16.28
CA PHE A 288 1.47 19.78 16.89
C PHE A 288 2.51 20.64 16.16
N ALA A 289 2.25 21.02 14.91
CA ALA A 289 3.23 21.71 14.08
C ALA A 289 2.58 22.64 13.04
N HIS A 290 1.63 23.49 13.47
CA HIS A 290 0.83 24.36 12.59
C HIS A 290 1.63 25.10 11.51
N ALA A 291 2.81 25.62 11.83
CA ALA A 291 3.67 26.34 10.89
C ALA A 291 4.19 25.50 9.69
N LEU A 292 4.03 24.17 9.69
CA LEU A 292 4.34 23.32 8.52
C LEU A 292 3.24 23.34 7.45
N GLY A 293 2.02 23.77 7.79
CA GLY A 293 0.86 23.68 6.91
C GLY A 293 0.38 22.24 6.67
N THR A 294 -0.87 22.14 6.19
CA THR A 294 -1.52 20.87 5.82
C THR A 294 -1.75 20.83 4.32
N ALA A 295 -1.82 19.64 3.71
CA ALA A 295 -2.05 19.51 2.27
C ALA A 295 -3.43 20.04 1.83
N GLY A 296 -4.38 20.10 2.77
CA GLY A 296 -5.67 20.74 2.59
C GLY A 296 -6.33 21.05 3.93
N PRO A 297 -7.52 21.66 3.92
CA PRO A 297 -8.24 22.01 5.14
C PRO A 297 -8.62 20.77 5.96
N VAL A 298 -8.20 20.70 7.23
CA VAL A 298 -8.46 19.56 8.13
C VAL A 298 -9.03 20.01 9.47
N SER A 299 -9.87 19.19 10.09
CA SER A 299 -10.43 19.34 11.45
C SER A 299 -11.11 18.03 11.85
N ASP A 300 -11.38 17.84 13.13
CA ASP A 300 -12.10 16.67 13.67
C ASP A 300 -13.48 16.53 12.97
N LYS A 301 -14.21 17.64 12.84
CA LYS A 301 -15.51 17.69 12.12
C LYS A 301 -15.42 17.23 10.67
N ARG A 302 -14.33 17.57 9.97
CA ARG A 302 -14.11 17.13 8.58
C ARG A 302 -13.80 15.65 8.49
N ILE A 303 -13.02 15.12 9.43
CA ILE A 303 -12.73 13.68 9.51
C ILE A 303 -14.02 12.90 9.81
N LEU A 304 -14.80 13.32 10.79
CA LEU A 304 -16.10 12.72 11.10
C LEU A 304 -17.05 12.73 9.89
N LYS A 305 -17.09 13.84 9.14
CA LYS A 305 -17.88 13.92 7.90
C LYS A 305 -17.39 12.92 6.84
N ALA A 306 -16.08 12.77 6.68
CA ALA A 306 -15.51 11.80 5.75
C ALA A 306 -15.82 10.35 6.17
N VAL A 307 -15.72 10.05 7.48
CA VAL A 307 -16.12 8.75 8.06
C VAL A 307 -17.59 8.45 7.79
N ALA A 308 -18.48 9.41 8.03
CA ALA A 308 -19.90 9.24 7.76
C ALA A 308 -20.19 9.00 6.27
N ALA A 309 -19.51 9.73 5.37
CA ALA A 309 -19.69 9.58 3.93
C ALA A 309 -19.15 8.26 3.35
N ALA A 310 -18.17 7.64 4.02
CA ALA A 310 -17.54 6.40 3.59
C ALA A 310 -18.11 5.14 4.28
N THR A 311 -19.10 5.31 5.15
CA THR A 311 -19.81 4.19 5.81
C THR A 311 -20.69 3.47 4.77
N PRO A 312 -20.53 2.14 4.59
CA PRO A 312 -21.37 1.34 3.69
C PRO A 312 -22.85 1.34 4.06
#